data_AF-A0A7S3IR35-F1
#
_entry.id   AF-A0A7S3IR35-F1
#
_cell.length_a   1.000
_cell.length_b   1.000
_cell.length_c   1.000
_cell.angle_alpha   90.00
_cell.angle_beta   90.00
_cell.angle_gamma   90.00
#
_symmetry.space_group_name_H-M   'P 1'
#
loop_
_entity.id
_entity.type
_entity.pdbx_description
1 polymer ?
#
loop_
_entity_poly.entity_id
_entity_poly.type
_entity_poly.pdbx_seq_one_letter_code
_entity_poly.pdbx_strand_id
1 'polypeptide(L)'
;MFTTMSTVGLGDFHPTNSVEQTIACFLFLFGVLITSYVMEKFVNMLQRLRSLGRSFEDSNSLSLFMATLKQLNHNQPVSSKFSQSVESYFNYRWAHDRNIGIATDEDEFLLEQLPLGVQHQIFCDFLFTRFLKIFQ
;
A
#
# COMPACT_ATOMS: atom_id res chain seq x y z
N MET A 1 -30.74 -15.02 -14.12
CA MET A 1 -29.35 -15.41 -13.75
C MET A 1 -28.43 -14.21 -13.55
N PHE A 2 -28.24 -13.32 -14.54
CA PHE A 2 -27.36 -12.14 -14.37
C PHE A 2 -27.83 -11.19 -13.25
N THR A 3 -29.11 -10.82 -13.25
CA THR A 3 -29.73 -9.97 -12.20
C THR A 3 -29.60 -10.57 -10.80
N THR A 4 -29.64 -11.90 -10.72
CA THR A 4 -29.50 -12.70 -9.50
C THR A 4 -28.04 -12.74 -9.01
N MET A 5 -27.08 -13.01 -9.90
CA MET A 5 -25.65 -13.06 -9.57
C MET A 5 -25.07 -11.69 -9.21
N SER A 6 -25.58 -10.62 -9.83
CA SER A 6 -25.22 -9.24 -9.51
C SER A 6 -25.94 -8.71 -8.27
N THR A 7 -26.66 -9.57 -7.52
CA THR A 7 -27.42 -9.21 -6.30
C THR A 7 -28.51 -8.14 -6.48
N VAL A 8 -28.91 -7.85 -7.73
CA VAL A 8 -29.92 -6.83 -8.06
C VAL A 8 -31.33 -7.33 -7.76
N GLY A 9 -31.63 -8.58 -8.12
CA GLY A 9 -32.87 -9.27 -7.73
C GLY A 9 -34.16 -8.50 -8.05
N LEU A 10 -34.44 -8.29 -9.35
CA LEU A 10 -35.62 -7.53 -9.81
C LEU A 10 -36.97 -8.12 -9.35
N GLY A 11 -37.03 -9.43 -9.06
CA GLY A 11 -38.20 -10.10 -8.48
C GLY A 11 -39.35 -10.40 -9.45
N ASP A 12 -39.23 -9.96 -10.70
CA ASP A 12 -40.15 -10.26 -11.80
C ASP A 12 -40.14 -11.75 -12.18
N PHE A 13 -38.96 -12.38 -12.14
CA PHE A 13 -38.79 -13.82 -12.24
C PHE A 13 -38.36 -14.42 -10.90
N HIS A 14 -39.25 -15.24 -10.31
CA HIS A 14 -38.98 -15.99 -9.08
C HIS A 14 -39.45 -17.45 -9.19
N PRO A 15 -38.73 -18.40 -8.56
CA PRO A 15 -39.12 -19.80 -8.58
C PRO A 15 -40.35 -20.02 -7.69
N THR A 16 -41.43 -20.54 -8.27
CA THR A 16 -42.68 -20.83 -7.53
C THR A 16 -42.75 -22.28 -7.07
N ASN A 17 -42.11 -23.20 -7.81
CA ASN A 17 -42.10 -24.62 -7.49
C ASN A 17 -40.94 -25.00 -6.54
N SER A 18 -41.14 -25.97 -5.63
CA SER A 18 -40.15 -26.39 -4.64
C SER A 18 -38.85 -26.94 -5.26
N VAL A 19 -38.95 -27.58 -6.44
CA VAL A 19 -37.77 -28.06 -7.19
C VAL A 19 -36.98 -26.89 -7.76
N GLU A 20 -37.67 -25.89 -8.34
CA GLU A 20 -37.04 -24.68 -8.88
C GLU A 20 -36.38 -23.85 -7.77
N GLN A 21 -36.99 -23.78 -6.59
CA GLN A 21 -36.41 -23.11 -5.41
C GLN A 21 -35.12 -23.78 -4.96
N THR A 22 -35.08 -25.11 -4.95
CA THR A 22 -33.88 -25.87 -4.56
C THR A 22 -32.73 -25.61 -5.54
N ILE A 23 -33.00 -25.66 -6.85
CA ILE A 23 -32.02 -25.36 -7.89
C ILE A 23 -31.54 -23.91 -7.81
N ALA A 24 -32.46 -22.97 -7.56
CA ALA A 24 -32.13 -21.56 -7.37
C ALA A 24 -31.20 -21.35 -6.16
N CYS A 25 -31.45 -22.01 -5.03
CA CYS A 25 -30.58 -21.96 -3.85
C CYS A 25 -29.15 -22.43 -4.15
N PHE A 26 -28.98 -23.52 -4.90
CA PHE A 26 -27.65 -23.96 -5.32
C PHE A 26 -26.98 -22.95 -6.25
N LEU A 27 -27.71 -22.39 -7.22
CA LEU A 27 -27.20 -21.35 -8.12
C LEU A 27 -26.80 -20.07 -7.37
N PHE A 28 -27.54 -19.71 -6.32
CA PHE A 28 -27.18 -18.59 -5.44
C PHE A 28 -25.86 -18.84 -4.71
N LEU A 29 -25.66 -20.05 -4.17
CA LEU A 29 -24.42 -20.42 -3.49
C LEU A 29 -23.21 -20.29 -4.45
N PHE A 30 -23.32 -20.85 -5.66
CA PHE A 30 -22.26 -20.72 -6.68
C PHE A 30 -22.06 -19.28 -7.14
N GLY A 31 -23.14 -18.52 -7.31
CA GLY A 31 -23.08 -17.11 -7.70
C GLY A 31 -22.31 -16.26 -6.69
N VAL A 32 -22.57 -16.44 -5.39
CA VAL A 32 -21.83 -15.74 -4.32
C VAL A 32 -20.35 -16.13 -4.34
N LEU A 33 -20.03 -17.42 -4.49
CA LEU A 33 -18.64 -17.88 -4.53
C LEU A 33 -17.83 -17.23 -5.67
N ILE A 34 -18.41 -17.14 -6.87
CA ILE A 34 -17.76 -16.54 -8.04
C ILE A 34 -17.58 -15.03 -7.83
N THR A 35 -18.63 -14.33 -7.38
CA THR A 35 -18.57 -12.87 -7.15
C THR A 35 -17.56 -12.53 -6.03
N SER A 36 -17.48 -13.33 -4.98
CA SER A 36 -16.47 -13.16 -3.91
C SER A 36 -15.05 -13.33 -4.44
N TYR A 37 -14.80 -14.35 -5.27
CA TYR A 37 -13.48 -14.57 -5.88
C TYR A 37 -13.04 -13.40 -6.77
N VAL A 38 -13.95 -12.91 -7.62
CA VAL A 38 -13.66 -11.75 -8.49
C VAL A 38 -13.40 -10.50 -7.66
N MET A 39 -14.19 -10.26 -6.60
CA MET A 39 -13.99 -9.11 -5.72
C MET A 39 -12.65 -9.16 -4.98
N GLU A 40 -12.19 -10.34 -4.55
CA GLU A 40 -10.87 -10.52 -3.94
C GLU A 40 -9.76 -10.10 -4.90
N LYS A 41 -9.81 -10.53 -6.17
CA LYS A 41 -8.83 -10.12 -7.18
C LYS A 41 -8.89 -8.62 -7.46
N PHE A 42 -10.09 -8.03 -7.49
CA PHE A 42 -10.26 -6.59 -7.67
C PHE A 42 -9.67 -5.79 -6.50
N VAL A 43 -9.91 -6.21 -5.25
CA VAL A 43 -9.34 -5.58 -4.05
C VAL A 43 -7.81 -5.68 -4.07
N ASN A 44 -7.25 -6.85 -4.39
CA ASN A 44 -5.80 -7.03 -4.52
C ASN A 44 -5.20 -6.13 -5.61
N MET A 45 -5.88 -5.99 -6.74
CA MET A 45 -5.46 -5.06 -7.79
C MET A 45 -5.51 -3.60 -7.32
N LEU A 46 -6.56 -3.18 -6.62
CA LEU A 46 -6.66 -1.85 -6.03
C LEU A 46 -5.57 -1.57 -5.00
N GLN A 47 -5.22 -2.56 -4.17
CA GLN A 47 -4.14 -2.44 -3.19
C GLN A 47 -2.79 -2.25 -3.90
N ARG A 48 -2.51 -3.01 -4.95
CA ARG A 48 -1.30 -2.85 -5.77
C ARG A 48 -1.25 -1.50 -6.49
N LEU A 49 -2.38 -1.03 -7.01
CA LEU A 49 -2.46 0.29 -7.64
C LEU A 49 -2.21 1.40 -6.62
N ARG A 50 -2.78 1.29 -5.42
CA ARG A 50 -2.52 2.22 -4.31
C ARG A 50 -1.06 2.17 -3.85
N SER A 51 -0.42 1.00 -3.85
CA SER A 51 1.00 0.91 -3.46
C SER A 51 1.92 1.54 -4.50
N LEU A 52 1.58 1.49 -5.80
CA LEU A 52 2.31 2.21 -6.85
C LEU A 52 2.15 3.74 -6.73
N GLY A 53 0.97 4.20 -6.30
CA GLY A 53 0.68 5.62 -6.09
C GLY A 53 0.99 6.15 -4.69
N ARG A 54 1.45 5.29 -3.77
CA ARG A 54 1.93 5.76 -2.47
C ARG A 54 3.26 6.47 -2.71
N SER A 55 3.27 7.77 -2.54
CA SER A 55 4.51 8.47 -2.20
C SER A 55 5.15 7.74 -1.01
N PHE A 56 6.48 7.63 -0.98
CA PHE A 56 7.23 7.08 0.17
C PHE A 56 7.11 7.93 1.45
N GLU A 57 6.11 8.80 1.50
CA GLU A 57 5.73 9.66 2.61
C GLU A 57 4.96 8.84 3.64
N ASP A 58 5.65 8.39 4.68
CA ASP A 58 5.02 7.72 5.81
C ASP A 58 4.45 8.72 6.83
N SER A 59 3.64 9.65 6.31
CA SER A 59 2.98 10.71 7.10
C SER A 59 2.04 10.13 8.16
N ASN A 60 1.47 8.96 7.89
CA ASN A 60 0.60 8.27 8.84
C ASN A 60 1.38 7.75 10.05
N SER A 61 2.54 7.10 9.85
CA SER A 61 3.37 6.66 10.98
C SER A 61 3.92 7.85 11.76
N LEU A 62 4.27 8.95 11.10
CA LEU A 62 4.68 10.18 11.79
C LEU A 62 3.55 10.75 12.66
N SER A 63 2.33 10.79 12.13
CA SER A 63 1.14 11.24 12.87
C SER A 63 0.85 10.33 14.06
N LEU A 64 0.98 9.01 13.89
CA LEU A 64 0.84 8.04 14.96
C LEU A 64 1.91 8.24 16.04
N PHE A 65 3.17 8.41 15.65
CA PHE A 65 4.27 8.71 16.57
C PHE A 65 4.01 9.97 17.40
N MET A 66 3.55 11.05 16.77
CA MET A 66 3.17 12.29 17.45
C MET A 66 1.99 12.07 18.42
N ALA A 67 1.01 11.27 18.03
CA ALA A 67 -0.11 10.91 18.89
C ALA A 67 0.34 10.07 20.11
N THR A 68 1.27 9.14 19.92
CA THR A 68 1.85 8.34 21.01
C THR A 68 2.64 9.22 21.97
N LEU A 69 3.46 10.16 21.47
CA LEU A 69 4.17 11.12 22.32
C LEU A 69 3.21 11.97 23.15
N LYS A 70 2.09 12.41 22.55
CA LYS A 70 1.03 13.11 23.28
C LYS A 70 0.45 12.25 24.40
N GLN A 71 0.17 10.96 24.14
CA GLN A 71 -0.34 10.05 25.17
C GLN A 71 0.67 9.84 26.31
N LEU A 72 1.96 9.68 25.99
CA LEU A 72 3.03 9.57 26.99
C LEU A 72 3.22 10.86 27.79
N ASN A 73 2.93 12.01 27.20
CA ASN A 73 2.98 13.32 27.84
C ASN A 73 1.65 13.68 28.53
N HIS A 74 1.00 12.73 29.20
CA HIS A 74 -0.27 12.94 29.92
C HIS A 74 -1.37 13.61 29.05
N ASN A 75 -1.44 13.23 27.78
CA ASN A 75 -2.36 13.80 26.79
C ASN A 75 -2.12 15.29 26.49
N GLN A 76 -1.02 15.86 26.95
CA GLN A 76 -0.59 17.22 26.60
C GLN A 76 0.18 17.20 25.28
N PRO A 77 -0.19 18.06 24.32
CA PRO A 77 0.52 18.15 23.06
C PRO A 77 1.96 18.59 23.31
N VAL A 78 2.89 18.01 22.53
CA VAL A 78 4.28 18.46 22.49
C VAL A 78 4.32 19.90 21.98
N SER A 79 5.37 20.65 22.30
CA SER A 79 5.46 22.06 21.88
C SER A 79 5.28 22.19 20.36
N SER A 80 4.46 23.15 19.92
CA SER A 80 4.16 23.36 18.49
C SER A 80 5.43 23.56 17.65
N LYS A 81 6.43 24.24 18.20
CA LYS A 81 7.75 24.43 17.56
C LYS A 81 8.46 23.10 17.31
N PHE A 82 8.44 22.20 18.30
CA PHE A 82 9.06 20.88 18.17
C PHE A 82 8.33 20.04 17.12
N SER A 83 7.00 19.94 17.19
CA SER A 83 6.22 19.19 16.19
C SER A 83 6.49 19.69 14.78
N GLN A 84 6.49 21.01 14.57
CA GLN A 84 6.78 21.61 13.28
C GLN A 84 8.21 21.32 12.80
N SER A 85 9.20 21.34 13.70
CA SER A 85 10.59 20.99 13.34
C SER A 85 10.73 19.53 12.90
N VAL A 86 10.01 18.62 13.55
CA VAL A 86 10.06 17.19 13.22
C VAL A 86 9.36 16.95 11.88
N GLU A 87 8.17 17.50 11.68
CA GLU A 87 7.45 17.42 10.39
C GLU A 87 8.28 18.00 9.24
N SER A 88 8.93 19.15 9.45
CA SER A 88 9.79 19.78 8.44
C SER A 88 10.97 18.89 8.07
N TYR A 89 11.60 18.25 9.05
CA TYR A 89 12.69 17.31 8.81
C TYR A 89 12.24 16.09 8.00
N PHE A 90 11.12 15.45 8.39
CA PHE A 90 10.61 14.27 7.68
C PHE A 90 10.15 14.59 6.26
N ASN A 91 9.49 15.73 6.06
CA ASN A 91 9.12 16.19 4.71
C ASN A 91 10.35 16.41 3.83
N TYR A 92 11.42 17.03 4.35
CA TYR A 92 12.67 17.18 3.62
C TYR A 92 13.29 15.82 3.29
N ARG A 93 13.33 14.91 4.26
CA ARG A 93 13.86 13.56 4.09
C ARG A 93 13.09 12.80 3.02
N TRP A 94 11.76 12.72 3.09
CA TRP A 94 10.96 12.00 2.09
C TRP A 94 11.14 12.55 0.67
N ALA A 95 11.37 13.86 0.52
CA ALA A 95 11.61 14.46 -0.79
C ALA A 95 13.04 14.29 -1.35
N HIS A 96 14.04 13.99 -0.50
CA HIS A 96 15.46 14.01 -0.89
C HIS A 96 16.25 12.75 -0.54
N ASP A 97 15.63 11.75 0.11
CA ASP A 97 16.29 10.51 0.49
C ASP A 97 16.55 9.66 -0.75
N ARG A 98 17.82 9.57 -1.14
CA ARG A 98 18.28 8.79 -2.30
C ARG A 98 18.40 7.30 -2.01
N ASN A 99 18.40 6.92 -0.74
CA ASN A 99 18.59 5.54 -0.30
C ASN A 99 17.28 4.75 -0.22
N ILE A 100 16.16 5.37 -0.62
CA ILE A 100 14.84 4.73 -0.58
C ILE A 100 14.82 3.44 -1.40
N GLY A 101 15.53 3.40 -2.54
CA GLY A 101 15.55 2.24 -3.43
C GLY A 101 16.46 1.11 -3.00
N ILE A 102 17.03 1.16 -1.79
CA ILE A 102 17.97 0.18 -1.21
C ILE A 102 17.69 -0.06 0.27
N ALA A 103 16.45 0.18 0.70
CA ALA A 103 16.08 0.21 2.11
C ALA A 103 15.69 -1.17 2.66
N THR A 104 15.25 -2.09 1.80
CA THR A 104 14.77 -3.41 2.18
C THR A 104 15.69 -4.52 1.68
N ASP A 105 15.63 -5.68 2.35
CA ASP A 105 16.36 -6.88 1.93
C ASP A 105 16.02 -7.31 0.49
N GLU A 106 14.78 -7.05 0.04
CA GLU A 106 14.36 -7.30 -1.34
C GLU A 106 15.06 -6.36 -2.33
N ASP A 107 15.23 -5.09 -1.98
CA ASP A 107 15.94 -4.11 -2.81
C ASP A 107 17.43 -4.45 -2.93
N GLU A 108 18.04 -4.90 -1.83
CA GLU A 108 19.43 -5.35 -1.81
C GLU A 108 19.62 -6.60 -2.70
N PHE A 109 18.70 -7.56 -2.62
CA PHE A 109 18.70 -8.72 -3.51
C PHE A 109 18.55 -8.34 -4.99
N LEU A 110 17.67 -7.39 -5.31
CA LEU A 110 17.51 -6.90 -6.69
C LEU A 110 18.78 -6.20 -7.20
N LEU A 111 19.47 -5.46 -6.33
CA LEU A 111 20.76 -4.84 -6.66
C LEU A 111 21.83 -5.88 -6.95
N GLU A 112 21.93 -6.93 -6.14
CA GLU A 112 22.89 -8.01 -6.33
C GLU A 112 22.73 -8.72 -7.67
N GLN A 113 21.50 -8.78 -8.20
CA GLN A 113 21.22 -9.36 -9.52
C GLN A 113 21.68 -8.49 -10.70
N LEU A 114 22.02 -7.22 -10.47
CA LEU A 114 22.47 -6.33 -11.53
C LEU A 114 23.93 -6.62 -11.96
N PRO A 115 24.30 -6.31 -13.21
CA PRO A 115 25.70 -6.37 -13.63
C PRO A 115 26.58 -5.44 -12.78
N LEU A 116 27.80 -5.89 -12.49
CA LEU A 116 28.75 -5.21 -11.60
C LEU A 116 29.07 -3.76 -12.02
N GLY A 117 29.07 -3.47 -13.33
CA GLY A 117 29.25 -2.12 -13.85
C GLY A 117 28.08 -1.18 -13.51
N VAL A 118 26.84 -1.69 -13.51
CA VAL A 118 25.65 -0.92 -13.14
C VAL A 118 25.61 -0.68 -11.63
N GLN A 119 25.97 -1.69 -10.83
CA GLN A 119 26.13 -1.53 -9.38
C GLN A 119 27.13 -0.41 -9.05
N HIS A 120 28.31 -0.41 -9.69
CA HIS A 120 29.29 0.64 -9.50
C HIS A 120 28.74 2.03 -9.82
N GLN A 121 28.02 2.20 -10.93
CA GLN A 121 27.39 3.48 -11.27
C GLN A 121 26.36 3.91 -10.22
N ILE A 122 25.51 3.00 -9.74
CA ILE A 122 24.52 3.31 -8.70
C ILE A 122 25.22 3.76 -7.40
N PHE A 123 26.23 3.01 -6.95
CA PHE A 123 26.93 3.33 -5.69
C PHE A 123 27.80 4.59 -5.81
N CYS A 124 28.68 4.65 -6.80
CA CYS A 124 29.69 5.71 -6.90
C CYS A 124 29.14 7.00 -7.53
N ASP A 125 28.31 6.88 -8.58
CA ASP A 125 27.91 8.04 -9.37
C ASP A 125 26.56 8.63 -8.92
N PHE A 126 25.71 7.86 -8.23
CA PHE A 126 24.39 8.31 -7.78
C PHE A 126 24.24 8.44 -6.25
N LEU A 127 24.48 7.36 -5.49
CA LEU A 127 24.25 7.32 -4.04
C LEU A 127 25.31 8.10 -3.26
N PHE A 128 26.59 7.77 -3.48
CA PHE A 128 27.70 8.28 -2.68
C PHE A 128 28.56 9.33 -3.39
N THR A 129 28.07 9.91 -4.49
CA THR A 129 28.82 10.90 -5.29
C THR A 129 29.35 12.07 -4.45
N ARG A 130 28.54 12.58 -3.52
CA ARG A 130 28.96 13.70 -2.65
C ARG A 130 30.04 13.28 -1.67
N PHE A 131 29.96 12.06 -1.14
CA PHE A 131 30.97 11.53 -0.24
C PHE A 131 32.29 11.32 -0.98
N LEU A 132 32.27 10.68 -2.15
CA LEU A 132 33.47 10.42 -2.94
C LEU A 132 34.16 11.71 -3.40
N LYS A 133 33.40 12.76 -3.72
CA LYS A 133 33.94 14.09 -4.05
C LYS A 133 34.68 14.77 -2.90
N ILE A 134 34.53 14.32 -1.66
CA ILE A 134 35.28 14.86 -0.52
C ILE A 134 36.70 14.27 -0.46
N PHE A 135 36.93 13.10 -1.07
CA PHE A 135 38.20 12.37 -1.02
C PHE A 135 39.03 12.45 -2.31
N GLN A 136 38.56 13.20 -3.31
CA GLN A 136 39.32 13.55 -4.53
C GLN A 136 39.83 14.98 -4.44
#